data_AF-A0AA38RXU0-F1
#
_entry.id   AF-A0AA38RXU0-F1
#
_cell.length_a   1.000
_cell.length_b   1.000
_cell.length_c   1.000
_cell.angle_alpha   90.00
_cell.angle_beta   90.00
_cell.angle_gamma   90.00
#
_symmetry.space_group_name_H-M   'P 1'
#
loop_
_entity.id
_entity.type
_entity.pdbx_description
1 polymer ?
#
loop_
_entity_poly.entity_id
_entity_poly.type
_entity_poly.pdbx_seq_one_letter_code
_entity_poly.pdbx_strand_id
1 'polypeptide(L)'
;MSSDKTPLQLRTQDPASFFATSDREILLLVRDDFAPELDRLKRAYSLRDEAFSTSSSPSPSEILFGDEFDEINRTLVGVLALKWIYTGEYDTFVGSQPDTVKLSRASFNWIHKFFIRVITEPEDLYMLITSMVVNDLGKDSRLAQDYQVRVGKDISSLNHDMVLIKAVKAGLVPCLGRLSKAAKDDIIRGMELGSEFNFGQLAQAENAPACLSSLHTMRGQEKAFQCRFMEQLLDIAGAAGHTDWTCAKKLIQPIFDAYNNVYDAAMRIISGQSSVREGYDLVLQRRSQLLHEKGFRQLDVGRSEDRALARILCMGGVADVETAELYRMVWESSSLGAATKEELVRALNIDGSVEEPAVQPTYMPALITHAVNTFRGDNQAQQRALASALRYLQRVMTATDKPEGTVSVIERNVLRILKDIVQSPEFVADPAILEKAEVPKGVIAKGV
;
A
#
# COMPACT_ATOMS: atom_id res chain seq x y z
N MET A 1 -30.72 -6.90 23.46
CA MET A 1 -30.42 -7.53 24.76
C MET A 1 -29.07 -7.01 25.19
N SER A 2 -29.02 -6.37 26.37
CA SER A 2 -27.94 -5.51 26.95
C SER A 2 -26.66 -5.38 26.09
N SER A 3 -26.51 -4.22 25.45
CA SER A 3 -25.24 -3.82 24.85
C SER A 3 -24.62 -2.78 25.78
N ASP A 4 -24.12 -3.24 26.94
CA ASP A 4 -23.25 -2.40 27.73
C ASP A 4 -22.03 -2.07 26.85
N LYS A 5 -21.93 -0.80 26.45
CA LYS A 5 -20.78 -0.30 25.70
C LYS A 5 -19.52 -0.63 26.48
N THR A 6 -18.51 -1.14 25.80
CA THR A 6 -17.24 -1.46 26.46
C THR A 6 -16.55 -0.18 26.96
N PRO A 7 -15.59 -0.28 27.90
CA PRO A 7 -14.81 0.88 28.33
C PRO A 7 -14.16 1.63 27.17
N LEU A 8 -13.66 0.91 26.15
CA LEU A 8 -13.09 1.54 24.95
C LEU A 8 -14.16 2.33 24.18
N GLN A 9 -15.33 1.73 23.90
CA GLN A 9 -16.43 2.40 23.20
C GLN A 9 -16.95 3.64 23.93
N LEU A 10 -16.88 3.67 25.27
CA LEU A 10 -17.26 4.84 26.05
C LEU A 10 -16.20 5.93 25.95
N ARG A 11 -14.92 5.59 26.06
CA ARG A 11 -13.82 6.56 26.01
C ARG A 11 -13.67 7.20 24.63
N THR A 12 -13.83 6.44 23.56
CA THR A 12 -13.67 6.93 22.18
C THR A 12 -14.76 7.91 21.72
N GLN A 13 -15.85 8.07 22.49
CA GLN A 13 -16.87 9.10 22.21
C GLN A 13 -16.36 10.52 22.41
N ASP A 14 -15.29 10.68 23.19
CA ASP A 14 -14.55 11.92 23.32
C ASP A 14 -13.07 11.66 22.97
N PRO A 15 -12.70 11.77 21.68
CA PRO A 15 -11.33 11.54 21.23
C PRO A 15 -10.29 12.37 21.98
N ALA A 16 -10.61 13.62 22.37
CA ALA A 16 -9.66 14.47 23.11
C ALA A 16 -9.37 13.89 24.50
N SER A 17 -10.42 13.45 25.22
CA SER A 17 -10.28 12.78 26.51
C SER A 17 -9.57 11.42 26.39
N PHE A 18 -9.89 10.64 25.36
CA PHE A 18 -9.22 9.36 25.09
C PHE A 18 -7.71 9.56 24.87
N PHE A 19 -7.31 10.47 23.98
CA PHE A 19 -5.90 10.67 23.65
C PHE A 19 -5.10 11.44 24.71
N ALA A 20 -5.76 12.07 25.68
CA ALA A 20 -5.11 12.64 26.86
C ALA A 20 -4.56 11.55 27.82
N THR A 21 -4.98 10.30 27.66
CA THR A 21 -4.47 9.18 28.48
C THR A 21 -3.08 8.72 28.03
N SER A 22 -2.40 7.97 28.92
CA SER A 22 -1.07 7.42 28.61
C SER A 22 -1.14 6.34 27.52
N ASP A 23 -0.06 6.17 26.75
CA ASP A 23 0.02 5.14 25.71
C ASP A 23 -0.28 3.75 26.29
N ARG A 24 0.24 3.46 27.49
CA ARG A 24 -0.03 2.21 28.20
C ARG A 24 -1.53 1.99 28.48
N GLU A 25 -2.25 3.03 28.89
CA GLU A 25 -3.70 2.93 29.14
C GLU A 25 -4.47 2.68 27.83
N ILE A 26 -4.11 3.36 26.75
CA ILE A 26 -4.67 3.12 25.41
C ILE A 26 -4.46 1.66 24.99
N LEU A 27 -3.22 1.17 25.09
CA LEU A 27 -2.88 -0.21 24.72
C LEU A 27 -3.67 -1.24 25.54
N LEU A 28 -3.84 -1.02 26.84
CA LEU A 28 -4.64 -1.90 27.71
C LEU A 28 -6.12 -1.89 27.32
N LEU A 29 -6.70 -0.72 27.04
CA LEU A 29 -8.09 -0.60 26.58
C LEU A 29 -8.30 -1.33 25.25
N VAL A 30 -7.38 -1.19 24.29
CA VAL A 30 -7.42 -1.92 23.02
C VAL A 30 -7.28 -3.42 23.25
N ARG A 31 -6.35 -3.86 24.10
CA ARG A 31 -6.19 -5.29 24.42
C ARG A 31 -7.46 -5.90 25.00
N ASP A 32 -8.06 -5.24 25.97
CA ASP A 32 -9.23 -5.76 26.68
C ASP A 32 -10.45 -5.82 25.75
N ASP A 33 -10.57 -4.87 24.82
CA ASP A 33 -11.65 -4.87 23.84
C ASP A 33 -11.43 -5.93 22.76
N PHE A 34 -10.23 -6.02 22.19
CA PHE A 34 -9.93 -6.84 21.01
C PHE A 34 -9.12 -8.11 21.32
N ALA A 35 -9.25 -8.67 22.53
CA ALA A 35 -8.46 -9.83 22.95
C ALA A 35 -8.51 -11.01 21.95
N PRO A 36 -9.68 -11.41 21.39
CA PRO A 36 -9.74 -12.49 20.40
C PRO A 36 -9.00 -12.16 19.10
N GLU A 37 -9.12 -10.93 18.61
CA GLU A 37 -8.47 -10.47 17.39
C GLU A 37 -6.95 -10.36 17.57
N LEU A 38 -6.48 -9.80 18.70
CA LEU A 38 -5.05 -9.74 19.00
C LEU A 38 -4.43 -11.14 19.15
N ASP A 39 -5.16 -12.11 19.71
CA ASP A 39 -4.68 -13.50 19.76
C ASP A 39 -4.49 -14.12 18.37
N ARG A 40 -5.34 -13.75 17.40
CA ARG A 40 -5.15 -14.13 15.99
C ARG A 40 -3.90 -13.48 15.40
N LEU A 41 -3.67 -12.19 15.67
CA LEU A 41 -2.49 -11.47 15.17
C LEU A 41 -1.17 -12.04 15.69
N LYS A 42 -1.14 -12.71 16.85
CA LYS A 42 0.05 -13.46 17.31
C LYS A 42 0.52 -14.53 16.33
N ARG A 43 -0.38 -15.03 15.46
CA ARG A 43 -0.12 -16.08 14.47
C ARG A 43 0.00 -15.55 13.05
N ALA A 44 -0.20 -14.26 12.84
CA ALA A 44 -0.04 -13.63 11.53
C ALA A 44 1.46 -13.58 11.18
N TYR A 45 1.79 -13.88 9.92
CA TYR A 45 3.16 -13.82 9.45
C TYR A 45 3.59 -12.37 9.19
N SER A 46 4.88 -12.05 9.38
CA SER A 46 5.47 -10.77 9.04
C SER A 46 6.71 -10.93 8.16
N LEU A 47 6.96 -9.93 7.31
CA LEU A 47 8.21 -9.84 6.54
C LEU A 47 9.20 -8.97 7.34
N ARG A 48 10.33 -9.56 7.73
CA ARG A 48 11.41 -8.87 8.44
C ARG A 48 12.44 -8.34 7.43
N ASP A 49 12.86 -7.09 7.57
CA ASP A 49 14.09 -6.57 6.96
C ASP A 49 15.28 -7.00 7.86
N GLU A 50 16.36 -7.59 7.35
CA GLU A 50 17.33 -8.32 8.22
C GLU A 50 18.29 -7.49 9.11
N ALA A 51 18.04 -6.20 9.38
CA ALA A 51 18.98 -5.37 10.15
C ALA A 51 18.33 -4.35 11.07
N PHE A 52 18.27 -4.62 12.39
CA PHE A 52 17.90 -3.61 13.39
C PHE A 52 18.59 -3.77 14.74
N SER A 53 18.75 -2.62 15.42
CA SER A 53 18.99 -2.51 16.85
C SER A 53 17.65 -2.38 17.58
N THR A 54 17.39 -3.19 18.59
CA THR A 54 16.20 -3.10 19.45
C THR A 54 16.19 -1.77 20.22
N SER A 55 15.04 -1.09 20.27
CA SER A 55 14.82 0.04 21.18
C SER A 55 15.01 -0.40 22.63
N SER A 56 15.41 0.51 23.52
CA SER A 56 15.64 0.23 24.95
C SER A 56 14.36 0.19 25.80
N SER A 57 13.23 0.65 25.26
CA SER A 57 11.91 0.61 25.92
C SER A 57 11.14 -0.63 25.48
N PRO A 58 10.26 -1.22 26.31
CA PRO A 58 9.49 -2.39 25.89
C PRO A 58 8.53 -2.05 24.74
N SER A 59 8.34 -2.98 23.81
CA SER A 59 7.40 -2.86 22.69
C SER A 59 5.94 -2.94 23.16
N PRO A 60 4.95 -2.55 22.33
CA PRO A 60 3.53 -2.70 22.67
C PRO A 60 3.15 -4.14 23.03
N SER A 61 3.68 -5.13 22.31
CA SER A 61 3.40 -6.54 22.58
C SER A 61 4.07 -7.02 23.88
N GLU A 62 5.30 -6.59 24.17
CA GLU A 62 5.95 -6.86 25.47
C GLU A 62 5.16 -6.25 26.63
N ILE A 63 4.66 -5.01 26.49
CA ILE A 63 3.84 -4.35 27.51
C ILE A 63 2.55 -5.14 27.81
N LEU A 64 1.93 -5.71 26.77
CA LEU A 64 0.60 -6.34 26.88
C LEU A 64 0.65 -7.84 27.19
N PHE A 65 1.67 -8.54 26.70
CA PHE A 65 1.76 -10.00 26.69
C PHE A 65 3.08 -10.54 27.24
N GLY A 66 4.09 -9.71 27.45
CA GLY A 66 5.42 -10.12 27.92
C GLY A 66 6.24 -10.87 26.87
N ASP A 67 5.89 -10.76 25.59
CA ASP A 67 6.58 -11.41 24.47
C ASP A 67 6.43 -10.55 23.20
N GLU A 68 7.29 -10.80 22.21
CA GLU A 68 7.39 -10.04 20.96
C GLU A 68 6.53 -10.64 19.85
N PHE A 69 5.57 -9.84 19.35
CA PHE A 69 4.71 -10.23 18.23
C PHE A 69 4.72 -9.15 17.14
N ASP A 70 5.40 -9.43 16.03
CA ASP A 70 5.65 -8.46 14.94
C ASP A 70 4.36 -7.76 14.46
N GLU A 71 3.32 -8.52 14.11
CA GLU A 71 2.07 -7.95 13.59
C GLU A 71 1.28 -7.18 14.66
N ILE A 72 1.32 -7.62 15.92
CA ILE A 72 0.72 -6.85 17.03
C ILE A 72 1.44 -5.51 17.19
N ASN A 73 2.77 -5.51 17.18
CA ASN A 73 3.55 -4.28 17.29
C ASN A 73 3.23 -3.33 16.13
N ARG A 74 3.14 -3.84 14.90
CA ARG A 74 2.79 -3.02 13.72
C ARG A 74 1.42 -2.38 13.86
N THR A 75 0.40 -3.17 14.20
CA THR A 75 -0.98 -2.69 14.41
C THR A 75 -1.05 -1.66 15.54
N LEU A 76 -0.45 -1.95 16.69
CA LEU A 76 -0.56 -1.09 17.87
C LEU A 76 0.27 0.19 17.74
N VAL A 77 1.41 0.17 17.05
CA VAL A 77 2.14 1.40 16.70
C VAL A 77 1.33 2.26 15.74
N GLY A 78 0.57 1.65 14.83
CA GLY A 78 -0.41 2.40 14.04
C GLY A 78 -1.48 3.07 14.92
N VAL A 79 -1.98 2.41 15.96
CA VAL A 79 -2.94 3.02 16.91
C VAL A 79 -2.29 4.16 17.70
N LEU A 80 -1.02 4.04 18.10
CA LEU A 80 -0.27 5.13 18.73
C LEU A 80 0.00 6.27 17.74
N ALA A 81 0.24 5.97 16.46
CA ALA A 81 0.36 6.98 15.42
C ALA A 81 -0.93 7.78 15.24
N LEU A 82 -2.09 7.15 15.38
CA LEU A 82 -3.38 7.84 15.41
C LEU A 82 -3.45 8.85 16.57
N LYS A 83 -2.96 8.49 17.77
CA LYS A 83 -2.82 9.44 18.89
C LYS A 83 -1.94 10.61 18.49
N TRP A 84 -0.71 10.35 18.04
CA TRP A 84 0.25 11.41 17.71
C TRP A 84 -0.30 12.35 16.64
N ILE A 85 -0.96 11.81 15.61
CA ILE A 85 -1.65 12.60 14.59
C ILE A 85 -2.74 13.45 15.23
N TYR A 86 -3.63 12.86 16.03
CA TYR A 86 -4.78 13.57 16.61
C TYR A 86 -4.35 14.69 17.57
N THR A 87 -3.33 14.45 18.40
CA THR A 87 -2.83 15.43 19.39
C THR A 87 -1.81 16.42 18.81
N GLY A 88 -1.38 16.22 17.55
CA GLY A 88 -0.43 17.12 16.90
C GLY A 88 1.03 16.89 17.31
N GLU A 89 1.37 15.72 17.86
CA GLU A 89 2.71 15.34 18.35
C GLU A 89 3.68 15.01 17.21
N TYR A 90 4.00 15.99 16.37
CA TYR A 90 4.89 15.81 15.23
C TYR A 90 6.28 15.29 15.61
N ASP A 91 6.90 15.83 16.67
CA ASP A 91 8.30 15.50 16.99
C ASP A 91 8.42 14.03 17.42
N THR A 92 7.43 13.50 18.15
CA THR A 92 7.29 12.05 18.41
C THR A 92 7.09 11.29 17.10
N PHE A 93 6.14 11.74 16.27
CA PHE A 93 5.77 11.06 15.02
C PHE A 93 6.97 10.82 14.09
N VAL A 94 7.88 11.80 13.98
CA VAL A 94 9.04 11.73 13.08
C VAL A 94 10.35 11.32 13.76
N GLY A 95 10.31 10.91 15.03
CA GLY A 95 11.47 10.81 15.93
C GLY A 95 12.72 10.17 15.33
N SER A 96 12.61 8.97 14.73
CA SER A 96 13.73 8.23 14.12
C SER A 96 13.77 8.29 12.58
N GLN A 97 12.94 9.13 11.95
CA GLN A 97 12.97 9.28 10.49
C GLN A 97 14.27 9.96 10.03
N PRO A 98 14.94 9.47 8.97
CA PRO A 98 16.15 10.11 8.44
C PRO A 98 15.85 11.53 7.94
N ASP A 99 16.70 12.51 8.28
CA ASP A 99 16.49 13.92 7.95
C ASP A 99 16.26 14.18 6.46
N THR A 100 16.90 13.41 5.58
CA THR A 100 16.80 13.56 4.12
C THR A 100 15.43 13.22 3.54
N VAL A 101 14.63 12.42 4.26
CA VAL A 101 13.30 11.97 3.81
C VAL A 101 12.21 12.22 4.86
N LYS A 102 12.56 12.85 5.97
CA LYS A 102 11.68 13.13 7.10
C LYS A 102 10.40 13.84 6.65
N LEU A 103 9.26 13.36 7.15
CA LEU A 103 7.96 13.98 6.88
C LEU A 103 7.98 15.43 7.35
N SER A 104 7.59 16.36 6.47
CA SER A 104 7.57 17.78 6.81
C SER A 104 6.43 18.12 7.76
N ARG A 105 6.61 19.20 8.54
CA ARG A 105 5.56 19.76 9.42
C ARG A 105 4.29 20.10 8.64
N ALA A 106 4.42 20.61 7.42
CA ALA A 106 3.29 20.96 6.56
C ALA A 106 2.48 19.73 6.18
N SER A 107 3.15 18.65 5.74
CA SER A 107 2.53 17.38 5.42
C SER A 107 1.86 16.74 6.64
N PHE A 108 2.53 16.73 7.80
CA PHE A 108 1.92 16.25 9.04
C PHE A 108 0.68 17.06 9.43
N ASN A 109 0.74 18.39 9.34
CA ASN A 109 -0.42 19.25 9.61
C ASN A 109 -1.58 18.99 8.66
N TRP A 110 -1.30 18.61 7.41
CA TRP A 110 -2.34 18.16 6.48
C TRP A 110 -3.00 16.88 6.99
N ILE A 111 -2.22 15.87 7.43
CA ILE A 111 -2.74 14.62 7.99
C ILE A 111 -3.58 14.90 9.24
N HIS A 112 -3.05 15.69 10.18
CA HIS A 112 -3.76 16.09 11.39
C HIS A 112 -5.13 16.72 11.10
N LYS A 113 -5.17 17.70 10.19
CA LYS A 113 -6.42 18.35 9.78
C LYS A 113 -7.37 17.39 9.06
N PHE A 114 -6.83 16.49 8.24
CA PHE A 114 -7.61 15.47 7.57
C PHE A 114 -8.31 14.55 8.58
N PHE A 115 -7.59 14.05 9.59
CA PHE A 115 -8.13 13.16 10.62
C PHE A 115 -9.19 13.85 11.47
N ILE A 116 -8.93 15.08 11.94
CA ILE A 116 -9.92 15.87 12.70
C ILE A 116 -11.19 16.11 11.89
N ARG A 117 -11.08 16.37 10.59
CA ARG A 117 -12.24 16.59 9.72
C ARG A 117 -13.06 15.33 9.49
N VAL A 118 -12.45 14.15 9.53
CA VAL A 118 -13.13 12.88 9.27
C VAL A 118 -13.66 12.25 10.55
N ILE A 119 -12.98 12.39 11.69
CA ILE A 119 -13.43 11.86 13.00
C ILE A 119 -14.33 12.91 13.65
N THR A 120 -15.62 12.86 13.34
CA THR A 120 -16.60 13.87 13.77
C THR A 120 -17.71 13.30 14.63
N GLU A 121 -18.11 12.05 14.38
CA GLU A 121 -19.17 11.37 15.10
C GLU A 121 -18.61 10.57 16.29
N PRO A 122 -19.39 10.38 17.37
CA PRO A 122 -18.93 9.69 18.58
C PRO A 122 -18.43 8.24 18.37
N GLU A 123 -18.81 7.58 17.27
CA GLU A 123 -18.38 6.22 16.96
C GLU A 123 -17.16 6.15 16.01
N ASP A 124 -16.80 7.26 15.35
CA ASP A 124 -15.78 7.26 14.28
C ASP A 124 -14.40 6.80 14.75
N LEU A 125 -13.99 7.25 15.93
CA LEU A 125 -12.70 6.86 16.49
C LEU A 125 -12.67 5.36 16.81
N TYR A 126 -13.75 4.83 17.40
CA TYR A 126 -13.88 3.41 17.67
C TYR A 126 -13.92 2.58 16.39
N MET A 127 -14.63 3.06 15.36
CA MET A 127 -14.66 2.46 14.04
C MET A 127 -13.26 2.39 13.43
N LEU A 128 -12.48 3.48 13.49
CA LEU A 128 -11.12 3.50 12.94
C LEU A 128 -10.19 2.54 13.68
N ILE A 129 -10.19 2.54 15.02
CA ILE A 129 -9.40 1.58 15.83
C ILE A 129 -9.81 0.13 15.49
N THR A 130 -11.11 -0.12 15.34
CA THR A 130 -11.61 -1.45 14.92
C THR A 130 -11.07 -1.83 13.55
N SER A 131 -11.10 -0.91 12.58
CA SER A 131 -10.57 -1.15 11.23
C SER A 131 -9.09 -1.53 11.27
N MET A 132 -8.29 -0.80 12.06
CA MET A 132 -6.86 -1.08 12.23
C MET A 132 -6.58 -2.48 12.78
N VAL A 133 -7.31 -2.88 13.83
CA VAL A 133 -7.10 -4.18 14.47
C VAL A 133 -7.53 -5.34 13.57
N VAL A 134 -8.55 -5.13 12.73
CA VAL A 134 -9.12 -6.17 11.87
C VAL A 134 -8.36 -6.36 10.55
N ASN A 135 -7.73 -5.30 10.01
CA ASN A 135 -7.15 -5.29 8.66
C ASN A 135 -6.19 -6.46 8.39
N ASP A 136 -5.39 -6.88 9.36
CA ASP A 136 -4.39 -7.94 9.18
C ASP A 136 -4.83 -9.34 9.64
N LEU A 137 -6.07 -9.51 10.10
CA LEU A 137 -6.56 -10.81 10.54
C LEU A 137 -6.59 -11.86 9.43
N GLY A 138 -6.67 -11.44 8.17
CA GLY A 138 -6.57 -12.31 7.00
C GLY A 138 -5.26 -13.10 6.90
N LYS A 139 -4.21 -12.65 7.59
CA LYS A 139 -2.90 -13.33 7.65
C LYS A 139 -2.88 -14.51 8.64
N ASP A 140 -3.86 -14.64 9.55
CA ASP A 140 -3.97 -15.80 10.43
C ASP A 140 -4.37 -17.03 9.61
N SER A 141 -3.43 -17.96 9.43
CA SER A 141 -3.66 -19.22 8.70
C SER A 141 -4.84 -20.05 9.23
N ARG A 142 -5.22 -19.88 10.51
CA ARG A 142 -6.39 -20.56 11.10
C ARG A 142 -7.71 -19.92 10.70
N LEU A 143 -7.74 -18.67 10.27
CA LEU A 143 -8.98 -18.00 9.88
C LEU A 143 -9.62 -18.66 8.66
N ALA A 144 -8.81 -19.12 7.70
CA ALA A 144 -9.28 -19.89 6.55
C ALA A 144 -9.85 -21.26 6.98
N GLN A 145 -9.23 -21.92 7.97
CA GLN A 145 -9.71 -23.19 8.53
C GLN A 145 -11.05 -23.00 9.26
N ASP A 146 -11.18 -21.94 10.07
CA ASP A 146 -12.43 -21.59 10.76
C ASP A 146 -13.56 -21.32 9.76
N TYR A 147 -13.24 -20.64 8.65
CA TYR A 147 -14.17 -20.42 7.55
C TYR A 147 -14.61 -21.73 6.90
N GLN A 148 -13.67 -22.65 6.63
CA GLN A 148 -13.99 -23.96 6.08
C GLN A 148 -14.88 -24.77 7.03
N VAL A 149 -14.60 -24.77 8.33
CA VAL A 149 -15.44 -25.44 9.34
C VAL A 149 -16.87 -24.87 9.35
N ARG A 150 -17.01 -23.54 9.21
CA ARG A 150 -18.31 -22.88 9.28
C ARG A 150 -19.12 -22.94 7.99
N VAL A 151 -18.47 -22.85 6.83
CA VAL A 151 -19.11 -22.65 5.52
C VAL A 151 -18.93 -23.85 4.58
N GLY A 152 -18.01 -24.78 4.90
CA GLY A 152 -17.71 -25.96 4.10
C GLY A 152 -16.89 -25.69 2.85
N LYS A 153 -16.28 -24.49 2.72
CA LYS A 153 -15.47 -24.09 1.56
C LYS A 153 -14.07 -23.72 2.00
N ASP A 154 -13.07 -24.27 1.32
CA ASP A 154 -11.68 -23.90 1.52
C ASP A 154 -11.38 -22.58 0.79
N ILE A 155 -10.73 -21.66 1.50
CA ILE A 155 -10.33 -20.34 1.02
C ILE A 155 -8.85 -20.07 1.28
N SER A 156 -8.08 -21.07 1.72
CA SER A 156 -6.68 -20.91 2.11
C SER A 156 -5.76 -20.49 0.96
N SER A 157 -6.20 -20.68 -0.29
CA SER A 157 -5.47 -20.29 -1.50
C SER A 157 -5.72 -18.84 -1.94
N LEU A 158 -6.65 -18.13 -1.29
CA LEU A 158 -6.93 -16.74 -1.61
C LEU A 158 -5.90 -15.82 -0.95
N ASN A 159 -5.76 -14.59 -1.45
CA ASN A 159 -4.98 -13.56 -0.76
C ASN A 159 -5.64 -13.19 0.59
N HIS A 160 -4.86 -12.63 1.52
CA HIS A 160 -5.31 -12.39 2.90
C HIS A 160 -6.49 -11.41 2.97
N ASP A 161 -6.57 -10.40 2.12
CA ASP A 161 -7.70 -9.46 2.07
C ASP A 161 -9.01 -10.18 1.71
N MET A 162 -8.95 -11.10 0.74
CA MET A 162 -10.09 -11.93 0.34
C MET A 162 -10.47 -12.93 1.42
N VAL A 163 -9.50 -13.51 2.14
CA VAL A 163 -9.76 -14.36 3.30
C VAL A 163 -10.50 -13.57 4.38
N LEU A 164 -10.03 -12.36 4.69
CA LEU A 164 -10.63 -11.49 5.69
C LEU A 164 -12.07 -11.11 5.32
N ILE A 165 -12.33 -10.64 4.11
CA ILE A 165 -13.68 -10.26 3.67
C ILE A 165 -14.64 -11.44 3.78
N LYS A 166 -14.22 -12.64 3.37
CA LYS A 166 -15.04 -13.84 3.50
C LYS A 166 -15.30 -14.20 4.96
N ALA A 167 -14.29 -14.10 5.83
CA ALA A 167 -14.44 -14.35 7.25
C ALA A 167 -15.38 -13.35 7.94
N VAL A 168 -15.27 -12.06 7.59
CA VAL A 168 -16.16 -11.00 8.08
C VAL A 168 -17.61 -11.28 7.65
N LYS A 169 -17.85 -11.60 6.38
CA LYS A 169 -19.18 -11.95 5.86
C LYS A 169 -19.76 -13.22 6.51
N ALA A 170 -18.90 -14.15 6.92
CA ALA A 170 -19.29 -15.34 7.68
C ALA A 170 -19.48 -15.08 9.19
N GLY A 171 -19.23 -13.86 9.68
CA GLY A 171 -19.36 -13.52 11.10
C GLY A 171 -18.30 -14.17 11.99
N LEU A 172 -17.07 -14.33 11.48
CA LEU A 172 -15.91 -14.87 12.21
C LEU A 172 -15.05 -13.80 12.89
N VAL A 173 -15.37 -12.52 12.68
CA VAL A 173 -14.72 -11.37 13.31
C VAL A 173 -15.72 -10.71 14.27
N PRO A 174 -15.75 -11.13 15.55
CA PRO A 174 -16.82 -10.76 16.47
C PRO A 174 -16.81 -9.29 16.88
N CYS A 175 -15.65 -8.61 16.92
CA CYS A 175 -15.59 -7.20 17.31
C CYS A 175 -16.43 -6.28 16.40
N LEU A 176 -16.61 -6.63 15.11
CA LEU A 176 -17.47 -5.89 14.18
C LEU A 176 -18.95 -5.93 14.58
N GLY A 177 -19.36 -6.89 15.42
CA GLY A 177 -20.72 -6.94 15.99
C GLY A 177 -21.00 -5.88 17.05
N ARG A 178 -19.96 -5.18 17.54
CA ARG A 178 -20.09 -4.11 18.54
C ARG A 178 -20.34 -2.73 17.93
N LEU A 179 -20.10 -2.58 16.63
CA LEU A 179 -20.33 -1.35 15.88
C LEU A 179 -21.82 -1.21 15.53
N SER A 180 -22.27 0.03 15.33
CA SER A 180 -23.52 0.28 14.62
C SER A 180 -23.47 -0.33 13.22
N LYS A 181 -24.66 -0.60 12.66
CA LYS A 181 -24.77 -1.14 11.31
C LYS A 181 -24.07 -0.23 10.28
N ALA A 182 -24.23 1.09 10.41
CA ALA A 182 -23.63 2.05 9.48
C ALA A 182 -22.09 2.00 9.52
N ALA A 183 -21.50 2.06 10.72
CA ALA A 183 -20.04 1.99 10.89
C ALA A 183 -19.47 0.65 10.41
N LYS A 184 -20.17 -0.46 10.69
CA LYS A 184 -19.80 -1.77 10.18
C LYS A 184 -19.84 -1.84 8.66
N ASP A 185 -20.90 -1.31 8.05
CA ASP A 185 -21.07 -1.30 6.60
C ASP A 185 -19.96 -0.47 5.92
N ASP A 186 -19.53 0.65 6.52
CA ASP A 186 -18.43 1.47 6.03
C ASP A 186 -17.07 0.74 6.08
N ILE A 187 -16.77 0.03 7.18
CA ILE A 187 -15.57 -0.83 7.25
C ILE A 187 -15.60 -1.91 6.17
N ILE A 188 -16.73 -2.61 6.01
CA ILE A 188 -16.86 -3.68 5.03
C ILE A 188 -16.66 -3.15 3.60
N ARG A 189 -17.25 -2.01 3.27
CA ARG A 189 -17.04 -1.36 1.96
C ARG A 189 -15.57 -0.98 1.76
N GLY A 190 -14.92 -0.45 2.78
CA GLY A 190 -13.49 -0.14 2.76
C GLY A 190 -12.63 -1.37 2.45
N MET A 191 -12.95 -2.52 3.06
CA MET A 191 -12.30 -3.79 2.76
C MET A 191 -12.57 -4.26 1.32
N GLU A 192 -13.83 -4.19 0.86
CA GLU A 192 -14.20 -4.55 -0.51
C GLU A 192 -13.43 -3.71 -1.53
N LEU A 193 -13.31 -2.40 -1.32
CA LEU A 193 -12.46 -1.54 -2.15
C LEU A 193 -10.99 -1.98 -2.11
N GLY A 194 -10.45 -2.24 -0.92
CA GLY A 194 -9.05 -2.67 -0.74
C GLY A 194 -8.71 -3.95 -1.51
N SER A 195 -9.68 -4.87 -1.66
CA SER A 195 -9.49 -6.11 -2.43
C SER A 195 -9.40 -5.90 -3.94
N GLU A 196 -9.85 -4.76 -4.46
CA GLU A 196 -9.84 -4.44 -5.89
C GLU A 196 -8.90 -3.28 -6.26
N PHE A 197 -8.55 -2.44 -5.29
CA PHE A 197 -7.77 -1.23 -5.49
C PHE A 197 -6.75 -1.04 -4.36
N ASN A 198 -5.48 -1.13 -4.73
CA ASN A 198 -4.36 -0.88 -3.83
C ASN A 198 -3.78 0.53 -4.07
N PHE A 199 -3.78 1.34 -3.01
CA PHE A 199 -3.26 2.71 -3.02
C PHE A 199 -1.77 2.79 -3.39
N GLY A 200 -0.96 1.87 -2.86
CA GLY A 200 0.47 1.78 -3.12
C GLY A 200 0.78 1.46 -4.58
N GLN A 201 0.01 0.56 -5.19
CA GLN A 201 0.16 0.24 -6.61
C GLN A 201 -0.12 1.44 -7.51
N LEU A 202 -1.13 2.26 -7.20
CA LEU A 202 -1.37 3.51 -7.94
C LEU A 202 -0.28 4.55 -7.67
N ALA A 203 0.15 4.69 -6.41
CA ALA A 203 1.23 5.61 -6.02
C ALA A 203 2.54 5.34 -6.79
N GLN A 204 2.78 4.09 -7.19
CA GLN A 204 3.94 3.65 -7.96
C GLN A 204 3.64 3.45 -9.45
N ALA A 205 2.42 3.74 -9.93
CA ALA A 205 1.99 3.48 -11.31
C ALA A 205 2.15 2.01 -11.77
N GLU A 206 2.13 1.07 -10.82
CA GLU A 206 2.19 -0.38 -11.04
C GLU A 206 0.90 -0.91 -11.66
N ASN A 207 -0.26 -0.44 -11.18
CA ASN A 207 -1.55 -0.88 -11.69
C ASN A 207 -1.96 -0.16 -13.00
N ALA A 208 -3.13 -0.52 -13.53
CA ALA A 208 -3.70 0.10 -14.72
C ALA A 208 -4.91 0.98 -14.36
N PRO A 209 -5.28 1.96 -15.21
CA PRO A 209 -6.47 2.79 -15.02
C PRO A 209 -7.75 2.01 -14.69
N ALA A 210 -7.98 0.84 -15.27
CA ALA A 210 -9.13 0.00 -14.97
C ALA A 210 -9.24 -0.41 -13.50
N CYS A 211 -8.11 -0.52 -12.76
CA CYS A 211 -8.11 -0.83 -11.33
C CYS A 211 -8.82 0.26 -10.50
N LEU A 212 -8.90 1.48 -11.00
CA LEU A 212 -9.54 2.61 -10.31
C LEU A 212 -11.07 2.61 -10.46
N SER A 213 -11.65 1.74 -11.31
CA SER A 213 -13.10 1.71 -11.52
C SER A 213 -13.89 1.28 -10.28
N SER A 214 -13.26 0.54 -9.35
CA SER A 214 -13.88 0.23 -8.05
C SER A 214 -14.17 1.48 -7.22
N LEU A 215 -13.49 2.61 -7.46
CA LEU A 215 -13.79 3.89 -6.80
C LEU A 215 -15.19 4.41 -7.16
N HIS A 216 -15.80 3.98 -8.27
CA HIS A 216 -17.17 4.35 -8.58
C HIS A 216 -18.18 3.79 -7.57
N THR A 217 -17.88 2.67 -6.90
CA THR A 217 -18.76 2.09 -5.87
C THR A 217 -18.76 2.92 -4.59
N MET A 218 -17.81 3.83 -4.44
CA MET A 218 -17.68 4.75 -3.29
C MET A 218 -18.45 6.06 -3.46
N ARG A 219 -19.16 6.26 -4.58
CA ARG A 219 -20.02 7.43 -4.79
C ARG A 219 -21.10 7.53 -3.71
N GLY A 220 -21.13 8.66 -3.00
CA GLY A 220 -22.05 8.86 -1.88
C GLY A 220 -21.71 8.01 -0.65
N GLN A 221 -20.53 7.40 -0.61
CA GLN A 221 -19.97 6.64 0.52
C GLN A 221 -18.57 7.14 0.87
N GLU A 222 -18.36 8.46 0.79
CA GLU A 222 -17.07 9.12 0.97
C GLU A 222 -16.46 8.80 2.34
N LYS A 223 -17.30 8.60 3.36
CA LYS A 223 -16.88 8.22 4.71
C LYS A 223 -16.15 6.87 4.73
N ALA A 224 -16.67 5.86 4.04
CA ALA A 224 -16.04 4.55 3.92
C ALA A 224 -14.66 4.66 3.24
N PHE A 225 -14.59 5.42 2.14
CA PHE A 225 -13.32 5.68 1.46
C PHE A 225 -12.31 6.42 2.36
N GLN A 226 -12.74 7.48 3.04
CA GLN A 226 -11.88 8.26 3.93
C GLN A 226 -11.40 7.44 5.13
N CYS A 227 -12.26 6.58 5.70
CA CYS A 227 -11.88 5.64 6.75
C CYS A 227 -10.80 4.67 6.26
N ARG A 228 -11.00 4.05 5.09
CA ARG A 228 -10.00 3.15 4.49
C ARG A 228 -8.69 3.88 4.19
N PHE A 229 -8.74 5.12 3.73
CA PHE A 229 -7.53 5.91 3.48
C PHE A 229 -6.79 6.28 4.79
N MET A 230 -7.51 6.67 5.85
CA MET A 230 -6.90 6.88 7.17
C MET A 230 -6.23 5.61 7.69
N GLU A 231 -6.94 4.48 7.62
CA GLU A 231 -6.40 3.17 8.01
C GLU A 231 -5.11 2.84 7.23
N GLN A 232 -5.09 3.07 5.91
CA GLN A 232 -3.91 2.82 5.10
C GLN A 232 -2.71 3.71 5.49
N LEU A 233 -2.93 4.99 5.84
CA LEU A 233 -1.87 5.87 6.34
C LEU A 233 -1.33 5.39 7.69
N LEU A 234 -2.21 4.89 8.56
CA LEU A 234 -1.86 4.36 9.87
C LEU A 234 -1.14 3.01 9.79
N ASP A 235 -1.51 2.15 8.84
CA ASP A 235 -0.81 0.91 8.51
C ASP A 235 0.62 1.19 8.07
N ILE A 236 0.84 2.18 7.20
CA ILE A 236 2.18 2.62 6.80
C ILE A 236 2.95 3.19 8.00
N ALA A 237 2.30 4.01 8.83
CA ALA A 237 2.93 4.55 10.03
C ALA A 237 3.38 3.44 10.99
N GLY A 238 2.56 2.39 11.15
CA GLY A 238 2.82 1.22 11.97
C GLY A 238 3.74 0.16 11.35
N ALA A 239 4.03 0.21 10.04
CA ALA A 239 4.73 -0.87 9.33
C ALA A 239 6.11 -1.25 9.92
N ALA A 240 6.82 -0.31 10.54
CA ALA A 240 8.10 -0.57 11.21
C ALA A 240 7.98 -0.84 12.71
N GLY A 241 6.76 -0.97 13.25
CA GLY A 241 6.49 -1.10 14.68
C GLY A 241 7.15 -2.31 15.34
N HIS A 242 7.44 -3.37 14.59
CA HIS A 242 8.20 -4.54 15.06
C HIS A 242 9.71 -4.27 15.26
N THR A 243 10.20 -3.11 14.79
CA THR A 243 11.63 -2.72 14.81
C THR A 243 11.84 -1.42 15.58
N ASP A 244 10.84 -0.55 15.52
CA ASP A 244 10.85 0.78 16.11
C ASP A 244 9.40 1.17 16.39
N TRP A 245 9.03 1.09 17.66
CA TRP A 245 7.70 1.45 18.16
C TRP A 245 7.63 2.86 18.72
N THR A 246 8.71 3.64 18.61
CA THR A 246 8.81 4.96 19.22
C THR A 246 8.32 6.10 18.32
N CYS A 247 8.18 5.83 17.02
CA CYS A 247 7.69 6.81 16.05
C CYS A 247 7.07 6.13 14.81
N ALA A 248 6.51 6.92 13.90
CA ALA A 248 5.97 6.44 12.62
C ALA A 248 7.07 6.36 11.55
N LYS A 249 8.06 5.48 11.75
CA LYS A 249 9.33 5.46 11.00
C LYS A 249 9.18 5.36 9.48
N LYS A 250 8.13 4.69 8.98
CA LYS A 250 7.93 4.44 7.54
C LYS A 250 7.01 5.47 6.86
N LEU A 251 6.22 6.28 7.57
CA LEU A 251 5.44 7.36 6.95
C LEU A 251 6.31 8.62 6.74
N ILE A 252 7.20 8.53 5.76
CA ILE A 252 8.16 9.57 5.35
C ILE A 252 7.61 10.47 4.23
N GLN A 253 8.26 11.62 3.98
CA GLN A 253 7.78 12.63 3.03
C GLN A 253 7.48 12.06 1.62
N PRO A 254 8.37 11.29 0.97
CA PRO A 254 8.11 10.79 -0.38
C PRO A 254 6.89 9.86 -0.45
N ILE A 255 6.64 9.09 0.62
CA ILE A 255 5.49 8.19 0.71
C ILE A 255 4.23 9.01 0.91
N PHE A 256 4.24 9.98 1.83
CA PHE A 256 3.11 10.88 2.02
C PHE A 256 2.71 11.60 0.73
N ASP A 257 3.66 12.18 -0.01
CA ASP A 257 3.36 12.91 -1.25
C ASP A 257 2.70 12.01 -2.29
N ALA A 258 3.16 10.76 -2.40
CA ALA A 258 2.57 9.79 -3.31
C ALA A 258 1.13 9.43 -2.90
N TYR A 259 0.89 9.17 -1.62
CA TYR A 259 -0.44 8.84 -1.10
C TYR A 259 -1.41 10.02 -1.14
N ASN A 260 -0.93 11.24 -0.90
CA ASN A 260 -1.74 12.45 -1.01
C ASN A 260 -2.18 12.69 -2.48
N ASN A 261 -1.30 12.40 -3.44
CA ASN A 261 -1.67 12.44 -4.87
C ASN A 261 -2.74 11.40 -5.21
N VAL A 262 -2.60 10.18 -4.69
CA VAL A 262 -3.60 9.11 -4.84
C VAL A 262 -4.94 9.52 -4.22
N TYR A 263 -4.95 10.09 -3.01
CA TYR A 263 -6.17 10.53 -2.34
C TYR A 263 -6.95 11.54 -3.18
N ASP A 264 -6.28 12.58 -3.68
CA ASP A 264 -6.96 13.60 -4.48
C ASP A 264 -7.46 13.04 -5.83
N ALA A 265 -6.66 12.19 -6.50
CA ALA A 265 -7.12 11.50 -7.72
C ALA A 265 -8.36 10.64 -7.45
N ALA A 266 -8.35 9.87 -6.36
CA ALA A 266 -9.47 9.03 -5.98
C ALA A 266 -10.73 9.85 -5.64
N MET A 267 -10.59 10.92 -4.86
CA MET A 267 -11.71 11.79 -4.50
C MET A 267 -12.34 12.50 -5.71
N ARG A 268 -11.54 12.87 -6.72
CA ARG A 268 -12.06 13.41 -7.99
C ARG A 268 -12.86 12.38 -8.79
N ILE A 269 -12.44 11.11 -8.79
CA ILE A 269 -13.18 10.02 -9.42
C ILE A 269 -14.50 9.75 -8.67
N ILE A 270 -14.42 9.65 -7.34
CA ILE A 270 -15.57 9.42 -6.46
C ILE A 270 -16.59 10.55 -6.66
N SER A 271 -16.18 11.81 -6.60
CA SER A 271 -17.06 12.96 -6.81
C SER A 271 -17.57 13.14 -8.24
N GLY A 272 -17.12 12.33 -9.21
CA GLY A 272 -17.50 12.44 -10.62
C GLY A 272 -16.85 13.61 -11.37
N GLN A 273 -15.83 14.25 -10.77
CA GLN A 273 -15.05 15.33 -11.39
C GLN A 273 -14.01 14.83 -12.40
N SER A 274 -13.68 13.54 -12.37
CA SER A 274 -12.72 12.92 -13.27
C SER A 274 -13.11 11.49 -13.61
N SER A 275 -12.79 11.06 -14.83
CA SER A 275 -12.78 9.66 -15.21
C SER A 275 -11.63 8.90 -14.54
N VAL A 276 -11.66 7.56 -14.60
CA VAL A 276 -10.57 6.71 -14.09
C VAL A 276 -9.23 7.00 -14.78
N ARG A 277 -9.24 7.26 -16.09
CA ARG A 277 -8.04 7.62 -16.87
C ARG A 277 -7.47 8.96 -16.44
N GLU A 278 -8.32 9.98 -16.31
CA GLU A 278 -7.89 11.32 -15.88
C GLU A 278 -7.35 11.30 -14.44
N GLY A 279 -7.97 10.53 -13.53
CA GLY A 279 -7.46 10.38 -12.17
C GLY A 279 -6.12 9.65 -12.12
N TYR A 280 -5.93 8.60 -12.93
CA TYR A 280 -4.64 7.93 -13.06
C TYR A 280 -3.56 8.87 -13.60
N ASP A 281 -3.89 9.61 -14.66
CA ASP A 281 -2.96 10.53 -15.32
C ASP A 281 -2.62 11.73 -14.43
N LEU A 282 -3.52 12.17 -13.55
CA LEU A 282 -3.24 13.18 -12.53
C LEU A 282 -2.09 12.77 -11.60
N VAL A 283 -2.03 11.49 -11.19
CA VAL A 283 -0.92 10.97 -10.37
C VAL A 283 0.40 11.08 -11.13
N LEU A 284 0.42 10.68 -12.41
CA LEU A 284 1.61 10.78 -13.27
C LEU A 284 2.05 12.24 -13.50
N GLN A 285 1.10 13.14 -13.75
CA GLN A 285 1.36 14.56 -13.96
C GLN A 285 2.04 15.17 -12.74
N ARG A 286 1.52 14.91 -11.53
CA ARG A 286 2.10 15.46 -10.29
C ARG A 286 3.49 14.90 -10.01
N ARG A 287 3.69 13.60 -10.22
CA ARG A 287 5.02 12.99 -10.08
C ARG A 287 6.02 13.59 -11.08
N SER A 288 5.59 13.80 -12.32
CA SER A 288 6.43 14.43 -13.36
C SER A 288 6.73 15.89 -13.03
N GLN A 289 5.76 16.63 -12.51
CA GLN A 289 5.93 18.03 -12.09
C GLN A 289 6.95 18.16 -10.95
N LEU A 290 6.94 17.27 -9.96
CA LEU A 290 7.93 17.26 -8.88
C LEU A 290 9.36 17.04 -9.40
N LEU A 291 9.54 16.24 -10.45
CA LEU A 291 10.85 16.08 -11.10
C LEU A 291 11.21 17.32 -11.92
N HIS A 292 10.25 17.92 -12.61
CA HIS A 292 10.45 19.14 -13.39
C HIS A 292 10.93 20.30 -12.51
N GLU A 293 10.31 20.49 -11.34
CA GLU A 293 10.71 21.50 -10.35
C GLU A 293 12.14 21.32 -9.84
N LYS A 294 12.66 20.08 -9.88
CA LYS A 294 14.05 19.78 -9.53
C LYS A 294 15.02 19.95 -10.70
N GLY A 295 14.53 20.19 -11.92
CA GLY A 295 15.34 20.44 -13.12
C GLY A 295 15.25 19.37 -14.21
N PHE A 296 14.40 18.34 -14.05
CA PHE A 296 14.15 17.37 -15.12
C PHE A 296 13.30 17.98 -16.24
N ARG A 297 13.34 17.39 -17.44
CA ARG A 297 12.47 17.83 -18.55
C ARG A 297 11.00 17.66 -18.19
N GLN A 298 10.15 18.55 -18.69
CA GLN A 298 8.71 18.40 -18.56
C GLN A 298 8.23 17.20 -19.39
N LEU A 299 7.38 16.36 -18.81
CA LEU A 299 6.71 15.25 -19.48
C LEU A 299 5.25 15.62 -19.75
N ASP A 300 4.80 15.44 -20.99
CA ASP A 300 3.40 15.61 -21.36
C ASP A 300 2.69 14.25 -21.35
N VAL A 301 1.89 13.98 -20.32
CA VAL A 301 1.15 12.72 -20.21
C VAL A 301 0.09 12.53 -21.30
N GLY A 302 -0.24 13.58 -22.08
CA GLY A 302 -1.07 13.46 -23.27
C GLY A 302 -0.35 12.75 -24.42
N ARG A 303 1.00 12.70 -24.40
CA ARG A 303 1.82 11.99 -25.38
C ARG A 303 2.14 10.59 -24.85
N SER A 304 1.82 9.56 -25.64
CA SER A 304 1.98 8.16 -25.22
C SER A 304 3.38 7.80 -24.74
N GLU A 305 4.42 8.32 -25.39
CA GLU A 305 5.81 8.07 -25.00
C GLU A 305 6.17 8.71 -23.65
N ASP A 306 5.80 9.98 -23.46
CA ASP A 306 6.05 10.69 -22.19
C ASP A 306 5.24 10.09 -21.05
N ARG A 307 4.00 9.67 -21.33
CA ARG A 307 3.17 8.95 -20.35
C ARG A 307 3.79 7.62 -19.94
N ALA A 308 4.31 6.84 -20.89
CA ALA A 308 4.98 5.58 -20.60
C ALA A 308 6.27 5.82 -19.77
N LEU A 309 7.07 6.82 -20.13
CA LEU A 309 8.24 7.22 -19.35
C LEU A 309 7.86 7.68 -17.94
N ALA A 310 6.79 8.47 -17.79
CA ALA A 310 6.28 8.91 -16.49
C ALA A 310 5.88 7.71 -15.61
N ARG A 311 5.22 6.69 -16.19
CA ARG A 311 4.92 5.44 -15.47
C ARG A 311 6.17 4.71 -15.02
N ILE A 312 7.18 4.60 -15.89
CA ILE A 312 8.45 3.93 -15.55
C ILE A 312 9.21 4.68 -14.45
N LEU A 313 9.26 6.01 -14.51
CA LEU A 313 9.86 6.83 -13.46
C LEU A 313 9.13 6.66 -12.12
N CYS A 314 7.79 6.56 -12.14
CA CYS A 314 7.00 6.28 -10.95
C CYS A 314 7.27 4.88 -10.37
N MET A 315 7.28 3.83 -11.22
CA MET A 315 7.59 2.46 -10.78
C MET A 315 9.01 2.36 -10.22
N GLY A 316 9.97 3.07 -10.82
CA GLY A 316 11.35 3.14 -10.33
C GLY A 316 11.54 3.94 -9.04
N GLY A 317 10.47 4.51 -8.47
CA GLY A 317 10.54 5.33 -7.26
C GLY A 317 11.36 6.62 -7.44
N VAL A 318 11.54 7.08 -8.68
CA VAL A 318 12.46 8.17 -9.01
C VAL A 318 11.98 9.48 -8.38
N ALA A 319 12.85 10.12 -7.61
CA ALA A 319 12.55 11.34 -6.86
C ALA A 319 13.58 12.47 -7.05
N ASP A 320 14.71 12.19 -7.71
CA ASP A 320 15.81 13.13 -7.97
C ASP A 320 16.15 13.18 -9.48
N VAL A 321 16.79 14.26 -9.90
CA VAL A 321 17.11 14.50 -11.32
C VAL A 321 18.19 13.56 -11.83
N GLU A 322 19.17 13.22 -11.00
CA GLU A 322 20.29 12.35 -11.38
C GLU A 322 19.76 10.97 -11.82
N THR A 323 18.85 10.40 -11.01
CA THR A 323 18.18 9.14 -11.33
C THR A 323 17.19 9.30 -12.48
N ALA A 324 16.47 10.43 -12.59
CA ALA A 324 15.58 10.67 -13.72
C ALA A 324 16.33 10.73 -15.06
N GLU A 325 17.50 11.37 -15.09
CA GLU A 325 18.39 11.42 -16.26
C GLU A 325 18.97 10.05 -16.59
N LEU A 326 19.33 9.24 -15.59
CA LEU A 326 19.71 7.83 -15.80
C LEU A 326 18.61 7.07 -16.58
N TYR A 327 17.36 7.21 -16.14
CA TYR A 327 16.22 6.56 -16.79
C TYR A 327 15.98 7.09 -18.20
N ARG A 328 16.06 8.41 -18.39
CA ARG A 328 15.91 9.05 -19.70
C ARG A 328 17.00 8.56 -20.67
N MET A 329 18.26 8.52 -20.23
CA MET A 329 19.37 8.03 -21.04
C MET A 329 19.14 6.58 -21.47
N VAL A 330 18.73 5.68 -20.57
CA VAL A 330 18.43 4.30 -20.94
C VAL A 330 17.25 4.23 -21.91
N TRP A 331 16.18 4.99 -21.65
CA TRP A 331 14.97 5.05 -22.48
C TRP A 331 15.22 5.56 -23.91
N GLU A 332 16.15 6.49 -24.08
CA GLU A 332 16.54 7.04 -25.38
C GLU A 332 17.70 6.27 -26.03
N SER A 333 18.41 5.43 -25.27
CA SER A 333 19.57 4.70 -25.78
C SER A 333 19.18 3.59 -26.75
N SER A 334 20.11 3.30 -27.67
CA SER A 334 20.04 2.10 -28.50
C SER A 334 20.11 0.80 -27.69
N SER A 335 20.60 0.86 -26.44
CA SER A 335 20.71 -0.33 -25.59
C SER A 335 19.33 -0.92 -25.31
N LEU A 336 18.29 -0.14 -25.00
CA LEU A 336 16.95 -0.67 -24.76
C LEU A 336 16.37 -1.37 -26.00
N GLY A 337 16.70 -0.86 -27.19
CA GLY A 337 16.19 -1.32 -28.48
C GLY A 337 14.86 -0.66 -28.82
N ALA A 338 14.71 -0.22 -30.08
CA ALA A 338 13.50 0.47 -30.57
C ALA A 338 12.24 -0.40 -30.40
N ALA A 339 12.30 -1.69 -30.73
CA ALA A 339 11.17 -2.60 -30.58
C ALA A 339 10.71 -2.75 -29.12
N THR A 340 11.67 -2.86 -28.17
CA THR A 340 11.34 -2.92 -26.74
C THR A 340 10.63 -1.65 -26.29
N LYS A 341 11.14 -0.49 -26.70
CA LYS A 341 10.56 0.82 -26.37
C LYS A 341 9.16 0.96 -26.94
N GLU A 342 8.96 0.63 -28.21
CA GLU A 342 7.64 0.68 -28.87
C GLU A 342 6.61 -0.20 -28.15
N GLU A 343 7.00 -1.44 -27.80
CA GLU A 343 6.11 -2.35 -27.05
C GLU A 343 5.81 -1.85 -25.63
N LEU A 344 6.80 -1.29 -24.92
CA LEU A 344 6.57 -0.66 -23.62
C LEU A 344 5.63 0.55 -23.74
N VAL A 345 5.83 1.42 -24.73
CA VAL A 345 4.95 2.56 -24.99
C VAL A 345 3.53 2.08 -25.25
N ARG A 346 3.34 1.05 -26.07
CA ARG A 346 2.02 0.47 -26.33
C ARG A 346 1.41 -0.12 -25.06
N ALA A 347 2.09 -1.06 -24.42
CA ALA A 347 1.53 -1.83 -23.31
C ALA A 347 1.29 -0.98 -22.04
N LEU A 348 2.15 0.01 -21.74
CA LEU A 348 1.96 0.93 -20.62
C LEU A 348 0.88 1.99 -20.89
N ASN A 349 0.32 2.07 -22.10
CA ASN A 349 -0.78 2.98 -22.41
C ASN A 349 -2.16 2.32 -22.46
N ILE A 350 -2.23 1.00 -22.31
CA ILE A 350 -3.49 0.25 -22.21
C ILE A 350 -4.14 0.55 -20.85
N ASP A 351 -5.42 0.93 -20.89
CA ASP A 351 -6.21 1.24 -19.70
C ASP A 351 -6.71 0.01 -18.97
N GLY A 352 -7.03 -1.04 -19.74
CA GLY A 352 -7.65 -2.27 -19.29
C GLY A 352 -9.13 -2.31 -19.64
N SER A 353 -9.50 -3.24 -20.52
CA SER A 353 -10.88 -3.61 -20.81
C SER A 353 -10.94 -5.12 -21.08
N VAL A 354 -12.14 -5.66 -21.31
CA VAL A 354 -12.28 -7.08 -21.67
C VAL A 354 -11.63 -7.37 -23.02
N GLU A 355 -11.79 -6.44 -23.97
CA GLU A 355 -11.26 -6.53 -25.33
C GLU A 355 -9.74 -6.35 -25.33
N GLU A 356 -9.23 -5.44 -24.52
CA GLU A 356 -7.81 -5.14 -24.38
C GLU A 356 -7.39 -5.13 -22.89
N PRO A 357 -7.15 -6.31 -22.28
CA PRO A 357 -6.75 -6.39 -20.89
C PRO A 357 -5.39 -5.74 -20.66
N ALA A 358 -5.28 -4.95 -19.59
CA ALA A 358 -3.99 -4.39 -19.16
C ALA A 358 -3.20 -5.42 -18.35
N VAL A 359 -1.89 -5.21 -18.22
CA VAL A 359 -1.02 -6.01 -17.34
C VAL A 359 -0.63 -5.18 -16.12
N GLN A 360 -0.77 -5.78 -14.94
CA GLN A 360 -0.26 -5.27 -13.66
C GLN A 360 0.97 -6.11 -13.25
N PRO A 361 2.19 -5.59 -13.40
CA PRO A 361 3.42 -6.32 -13.08
C PRO A 361 3.74 -6.22 -11.58
N THR A 362 2.99 -6.93 -10.75
CA THR A 362 3.08 -6.81 -9.29
C THR A 362 4.46 -7.13 -8.73
N TYR A 363 5.01 -6.23 -7.90
CA TYR A 363 6.40 -6.18 -7.40
C TYR A 363 7.45 -5.65 -8.39
N MET A 364 7.06 -5.23 -9.60
CA MET A 364 8.00 -4.60 -10.53
C MET A 364 8.65 -3.32 -9.98
N PRO A 365 7.95 -2.43 -9.25
CA PRO A 365 8.59 -1.27 -8.63
C PRO A 365 9.77 -1.65 -7.74
N ALA A 366 9.60 -2.66 -6.89
CA ALA A 366 10.66 -3.19 -6.03
C ALA A 366 11.79 -3.84 -6.85
N LEU A 367 11.45 -4.56 -7.92
CA LEU A 367 12.41 -5.18 -8.82
C LEU A 367 13.31 -4.14 -9.50
N ILE A 368 12.71 -3.13 -10.14
CA ILE A 368 13.45 -2.06 -10.82
C ILE A 368 14.31 -1.28 -9.81
N THR A 369 13.73 -0.92 -8.67
CA THR A 369 14.43 -0.17 -7.62
C THR A 369 15.63 -0.95 -7.09
N HIS A 370 15.47 -2.25 -6.85
CA HIS A 370 16.58 -3.10 -6.40
C HIS A 370 17.66 -3.20 -7.48
N ALA A 371 17.27 -3.50 -8.73
CA ALA A 371 18.20 -3.61 -9.85
C ALA A 371 19.09 -2.36 -10.02
N VAL A 372 18.52 -1.16 -9.89
CA VAL A 372 19.28 0.10 -10.00
C VAL A 372 20.13 0.36 -8.75
N ASN A 373 19.62 0.06 -7.55
CA ASN A 373 20.32 0.33 -6.30
C ASN A 373 21.50 -0.62 -6.03
N THR A 374 21.44 -1.86 -6.52
CA THR A 374 22.56 -2.83 -6.43
C THR A 374 23.86 -2.26 -6.96
N PHE A 375 23.80 -1.42 -8.00
CA PHE A 375 24.96 -0.83 -8.66
C PHE A 375 25.16 0.65 -8.35
N ARG A 376 24.58 1.15 -7.24
CA ARG A 376 24.69 2.56 -6.86
C ARG A 376 26.16 3.00 -6.81
N GLY A 377 26.50 4.05 -7.56
CA GLY A 377 27.87 4.56 -7.69
C GLY A 377 28.61 4.13 -8.96
N ASP A 378 28.08 3.14 -9.71
CA ASP A 378 28.56 2.77 -11.05
C ASP A 378 27.47 3.04 -12.09
N ASN A 379 27.53 4.23 -12.70
CA ASN A 379 26.54 4.67 -13.69
C ASN A 379 26.40 3.70 -14.87
N GLN A 380 27.49 3.08 -15.34
CA GLN A 380 27.40 2.16 -16.49
C GLN A 380 26.72 0.85 -16.09
N ALA A 381 27.04 0.31 -14.91
CA ALA A 381 26.37 -0.86 -14.39
C ALA A 381 24.88 -0.59 -14.09
N GLN A 382 24.55 0.58 -13.55
CA GLN A 382 23.15 1.00 -13.35
C GLN A 382 22.39 1.09 -14.68
N GLN A 383 22.99 1.65 -15.74
CA GLN A 383 22.38 1.69 -17.06
C GLN A 383 22.10 0.28 -17.61
N ARG A 384 23.06 -0.64 -17.49
CA ARG A 384 22.89 -2.04 -17.92
C ARG A 384 21.80 -2.75 -17.14
N ALA A 385 21.78 -2.60 -15.81
CA ALA A 385 20.77 -3.20 -14.95
C ALA A 385 19.37 -2.65 -15.23
N LEU A 386 19.24 -1.34 -15.41
CA LEU A 386 17.97 -0.71 -15.78
C LEU A 386 17.50 -1.15 -17.17
N ALA A 387 18.39 -1.19 -18.16
CA ALA A 387 18.03 -1.68 -19.50
C ALA A 387 17.52 -3.13 -19.45
N SER A 388 18.18 -3.99 -18.66
CA SER A 388 17.76 -5.37 -18.47
C SER A 388 16.40 -5.48 -17.77
N ALA A 389 16.18 -4.67 -16.72
CA ALA A 389 14.89 -4.60 -16.03
C ALA A 389 13.75 -4.12 -16.94
N LEU A 390 13.99 -3.14 -17.81
CA LEU A 390 12.99 -2.64 -18.75
C LEU A 390 12.68 -3.65 -19.87
N ARG A 391 13.69 -4.38 -20.37
CA ARG A 391 13.46 -5.51 -21.30
C ARG A 391 12.65 -6.62 -20.64
N TYR A 392 12.95 -6.93 -19.39
CA TYR A 392 12.16 -7.91 -18.64
C TYR A 392 10.72 -7.43 -18.39
N LEU A 393 10.53 -6.16 -18.01
CA LEU A 393 9.20 -5.54 -17.94
C LEU A 393 8.45 -5.68 -19.27
N GLN A 394 9.11 -5.40 -20.40
CA GLN A 394 8.49 -5.56 -21.72
C GLN A 394 7.98 -6.99 -21.93
N ARG A 395 8.77 -8.01 -21.58
CA ARG A 395 8.36 -9.42 -21.67
C ARG A 395 7.16 -9.72 -20.76
N VAL A 396 7.15 -9.19 -19.54
CA VAL A 396 6.02 -9.33 -18.60
C VAL A 396 4.75 -8.69 -19.16
N MET A 397 4.85 -7.47 -19.71
CA MET A 397 3.72 -6.71 -20.21
C MET A 397 3.13 -7.24 -21.53
N THR A 398 3.91 -8.01 -22.30
CA THR A 398 3.53 -8.52 -23.63
C THR A 398 3.30 -10.02 -23.68
N ALA A 399 3.46 -10.73 -22.56
CA ALA A 399 3.22 -12.16 -22.49
C ALA A 399 1.75 -12.50 -22.82
N THR A 400 1.57 -13.55 -23.61
CA THR A 400 0.32 -13.86 -24.31
C THR A 400 -0.62 -14.80 -23.56
N ASP A 401 -0.15 -15.46 -22.49
CA ASP A 401 -1.03 -16.27 -21.65
C ASP A 401 -2.07 -15.39 -20.97
N LYS A 402 -3.34 -15.81 -21.08
CA LYS A 402 -4.48 -15.15 -20.45
C LYS A 402 -5.16 -16.14 -19.50
N PRO A 403 -5.51 -15.73 -18.27
CA PRO A 403 -6.29 -16.58 -17.38
C PRO A 403 -7.70 -16.83 -17.96
N GLU A 404 -8.31 -17.95 -17.58
CA GLU A 404 -9.69 -18.28 -17.99
C GLU A 404 -10.69 -17.29 -17.37
N GLY A 405 -11.59 -16.73 -18.18
CA GLY A 405 -12.66 -15.84 -17.73
C GLY A 405 -12.66 -14.47 -18.39
N THR A 406 -13.57 -13.60 -17.94
CA THR A 406 -13.68 -12.21 -18.38
C THR A 406 -12.75 -11.34 -17.53
N VAL A 407 -11.74 -10.74 -18.15
CA VAL A 407 -10.63 -10.10 -17.43
C VAL A 407 -10.35 -8.74 -18.04
N SER A 408 -10.28 -7.70 -17.21
CA SER A 408 -9.85 -6.36 -17.62
C SER A 408 -8.40 -6.06 -17.24
N VAL A 409 -7.88 -6.75 -16.21
CA VAL A 409 -6.50 -6.62 -15.74
C VAL A 409 -5.91 -7.98 -15.37
N ILE A 410 -4.78 -8.30 -15.98
CA ILE A 410 -4.00 -9.51 -15.72
C ILE A 410 -2.85 -9.14 -14.78
N GLU A 411 -2.81 -9.73 -13.59
CA GLU A 411 -1.68 -9.61 -12.69
C GLU A 411 -0.60 -10.64 -13.04
N ARG A 412 0.65 -10.19 -13.00
CA ARG A 412 1.84 -11.06 -13.05
C ARG A 412 2.75 -10.71 -11.89
N ASN A 413 2.74 -11.57 -10.87
CA ASN A 413 3.51 -11.37 -9.65
C ASN A 413 4.99 -11.76 -9.88
N VAL A 414 5.88 -10.78 -9.90
CA VAL A 414 7.32 -10.96 -10.13
C VAL A 414 8.14 -11.13 -8.84
N LEU A 415 7.50 -11.35 -7.69
CA LEU A 415 8.19 -11.45 -6.39
C LEU A 415 9.27 -12.55 -6.39
N ARG A 416 8.97 -13.71 -6.98
CA ARG A 416 9.94 -14.81 -7.08
C ARG A 416 11.16 -14.39 -7.90
N ILE A 417 10.95 -13.67 -9.00
CA ILE A 417 12.04 -13.20 -9.88
C ILE A 417 12.89 -12.14 -9.18
N LEU A 418 12.27 -11.25 -8.40
CA LEU A 418 12.99 -10.33 -7.54
C LEU A 418 13.90 -11.07 -6.55
N LYS A 419 13.37 -12.05 -5.82
CA LYS A 419 14.11 -12.79 -4.79
C LYS A 419 15.17 -13.73 -5.35
N ASP A 420 14.81 -14.52 -6.36
CA ASP A 420 15.66 -15.61 -6.83
C ASP A 420 16.70 -15.13 -7.86
N ILE A 421 16.42 -14.03 -8.57
CA ILE A 421 17.28 -13.54 -9.64
C ILE A 421 17.86 -12.17 -9.28
N VAL A 422 17.06 -11.14 -9.06
CA VAL A 422 17.58 -9.77 -8.90
C VAL A 422 18.36 -9.57 -7.59
N GLN A 423 18.03 -10.35 -6.56
CA GLN A 423 18.78 -10.39 -5.29
C GLN A 423 19.93 -11.41 -5.28
N SER A 424 20.17 -12.10 -6.40
CA SER A 424 21.21 -13.14 -6.50
C SER A 424 22.61 -12.56 -6.76
N PRO A 425 23.69 -13.23 -6.32
CA PRO A 425 25.06 -12.90 -6.72
C PRO A 425 25.27 -12.93 -8.23
N GLU A 426 24.57 -13.80 -8.95
CA GLU A 426 24.65 -13.94 -10.41
C GLU A 426 24.19 -12.65 -11.11
N PHE A 427 23.17 -11.98 -10.58
CA PHE A 427 22.71 -10.70 -11.13
C PHE A 427 23.73 -9.57 -10.96
N VAL A 428 24.46 -9.58 -9.83
CA VAL A 428 25.57 -8.65 -9.60
C VAL A 428 26.68 -8.85 -10.63
N ALA A 429 26.95 -10.11 -11.00
CA ALA A 429 27.96 -10.45 -12.01
C ALA A 429 27.51 -10.12 -13.44
N ASP A 430 26.26 -10.42 -13.78
CA ASP A 430 25.66 -10.15 -15.09
C ASP A 430 24.17 -9.80 -14.98
N PRO A 431 23.79 -8.51 -15.05
CA PRO A 431 22.39 -8.12 -14.99
C PRO A 431 21.52 -8.74 -16.11
N ALA A 432 22.12 -9.13 -17.24
CA ALA A 432 21.39 -9.69 -18.38
C ALA A 432 20.77 -11.07 -18.09
N ILE A 433 21.10 -11.72 -16.97
CA ILE A 433 20.40 -12.94 -16.56
C ILE A 433 18.89 -12.72 -16.37
N LEU A 434 18.48 -11.50 -16.01
CA LEU A 434 17.07 -11.14 -15.84
C LEU A 434 16.29 -11.26 -17.14
N GLU A 435 16.93 -11.02 -18.29
CA GLU A 435 16.31 -11.19 -19.61
C GLU A 435 16.01 -12.65 -19.96
N LYS A 436 16.61 -13.61 -19.25
CA LYS A 436 16.36 -15.04 -19.41
C LYS A 436 15.37 -15.59 -18.39
N ALA A 437 14.99 -14.79 -17.39
CA ALA A 437 14.03 -15.16 -16.38
C ALA A 437 12.69 -15.57 -17.02
N GLU A 438 12.00 -16.55 -16.44
CA GLU A 438 10.64 -16.87 -16.86
C GLU A 438 9.69 -15.71 -16.56
N VAL A 439 8.64 -15.57 -17.37
CA VAL A 439 7.54 -14.64 -17.06
C VAL A 439 6.50 -15.40 -16.23
N PRO A 440 6.14 -14.92 -15.03
CA PRO A 440 5.09 -15.53 -14.21
C PRO A 440 3.77 -15.60 -14.96
N LYS A 441 3.00 -16.68 -14.75
CA LYS A 441 1.67 -16.84 -15.35
C LYS A 441 0.72 -15.71 -14.93
N GLY A 442 -0.13 -15.30 -15.86
CA GLY A 442 -1.18 -14.32 -15.60
C GLY A 442 -2.28 -14.87 -14.69
N VAL A 443 -2.65 -14.10 -13.68
CA VAL A 443 -3.84 -14.32 -12.84
C VAL A 443 -4.80 -13.16 -12.98
N ILE A 444 -6.08 -13.36 -12.63
CA ILE A 444 -7.07 -12.30 -12.69
C ILE A 444 -6.79 -11.33 -11.54
N ALA A 445 -6.31 -10.12 -11.86
CA ALA A 445 -6.26 -9.02 -10.90
C ALA A 445 -7.63 -8.35 -10.81
N LYS A 446 -8.29 -8.19 -11.96
CA LYS A 446 -9.64 -7.60 -12.04
C LYS A 446 -10.50 -8.27 -13.11
N GLY A 447 -11.64 -8.79 -12.67
CA GLY A 447 -12.74 -9.26 -13.52
C GLY A 447 -13.68 -8.12 -13.92
N VAL A 448 -14.80 -8.46 -14.56
CA VAL A 448 -15.93 -7.54 -14.79
C VAL A 448 -17.06 -7.86 -13.83
#